data_AF-A0A844BJD3-F1
#
_entry.id   AF-A0A844BJD3-F1
#
_cell.length_a   1.000
_cell.length_b   1.000
_cell.length_c   1.000
_cell.angle_alpha   90.00
_cell.angle_beta   90.00
_cell.angle_gamma   90.00
#
_symmetry.space_group_name_H-M   'P 1'
#
loop_
_entity.id
_entity.type
_entity.pdbx_description
1 polymer ?
#
loop_
_entity_poly.entity_id
_entity_poly.type
_entity_poly.pdbx_seq_one_letter_code
_entity_poly.pdbx_strand_id
1 'polypeptide(L)'
;MQLSEKEIEIVAHETVATSFVIERFDVPEQLSSLMFRLDVSDHPIDIALIYDSQYNLRAELTGISSKKRFIISEDEMIASKGTKVGTIPEGEWLMALQIAGKPQDKHWACRYTIEGFRSDDII
;
A
#
# COMPACT_ATOMS: atom_id res chain seq x y z
N MET A 1 -11.79 9.37 5.49
CA MET A 1 -10.75 10.38 5.81
C MET A 1 -9.47 10.06 5.04
N GLN A 2 -8.83 11.03 4.39
CA GLN A 2 -7.55 10.79 3.70
C GLN A 2 -6.40 10.80 4.71
N LEU A 3 -5.61 9.73 4.73
CA LEU A 3 -4.48 9.55 5.65
C LEU A 3 -3.15 9.89 5.00
N SER A 4 -2.98 9.55 3.72
CA SER A 4 -1.77 9.85 2.96
C SER A 4 -2.11 9.98 1.47
N GLU A 5 -1.44 10.91 0.81
CA GLU A 5 -1.34 10.99 -0.64
C GLU A 5 0.07 11.44 -0.99
N LYS A 6 0.77 10.61 -1.77
CA LYS A 6 2.13 10.92 -2.23
C LYS A 6 2.37 10.36 -3.61
N GLU A 7 3.24 11.04 -4.33
CA GLU A 7 3.92 10.53 -5.51
C GLU A 7 5.35 10.18 -5.10
N ILE A 8 5.71 8.90 -5.25
CA ILE A 8 7.07 8.44 -5.01
C ILE A 8 7.78 8.46 -6.35
N GLU A 9 8.86 9.23 -6.44
CA GLU A 9 9.81 9.14 -7.53
C GLU A 9 11.07 8.41 -7.07
N ILE A 10 11.46 7.36 -7.78
CA ILE A 10 12.73 6.67 -7.56
C ILE A 10 13.62 6.88 -8.75
N VAL A 11 14.83 7.37 -8.48
CA VAL A 11 15.91 7.35 -9.46
C VAL A 11 16.56 5.98 -9.45
N ALA A 12 16.45 5.28 -10.57
CA ALA A 12 17.02 3.95 -10.72
C ALA A 12 18.54 3.99 -10.84
N HIS A 13 19.22 3.23 -9.99
CA HIS A 13 20.66 3.00 -10.14
C HIS A 13 20.88 1.76 -11.02
N GLU A 14 21.64 1.91 -12.11
CA GLU A 14 21.88 0.90 -13.17
C GLU A 14 22.42 -0.46 -12.66
N THR A 15 22.89 -0.53 -11.42
CA THR A 15 23.49 -1.71 -10.79
C THR A 15 22.56 -2.49 -9.88
N VAL A 16 21.35 -1.99 -9.56
CA VAL A 16 20.45 -2.62 -8.59
C VAL A 16 19.44 -3.52 -9.31
N ALA A 17 19.42 -4.81 -8.98
CA ALA A 17 18.51 -5.79 -9.59
C ALA A 17 17.08 -5.71 -9.03
N THR A 18 16.90 -5.15 -7.84
CA THR A 18 15.62 -5.01 -7.15
C THR A 18 15.68 -3.82 -6.21
N SER A 19 14.70 -2.92 -6.31
CA SER A 19 14.58 -1.78 -5.40
C SER A 19 13.36 -1.97 -4.49
N PHE A 20 13.50 -1.59 -3.23
CA PHE A 20 12.39 -1.51 -2.29
C PHE A 20 12.12 -0.05 -1.92
N VAL A 21 10.86 0.34 -1.97
CA VAL A 21 10.38 1.55 -1.30
C VAL A 21 9.71 1.13 -0.02
N ILE A 22 10.03 1.82 1.08
CA ILE A 22 9.34 1.64 2.35
C ILE A 22 8.73 2.99 2.73
N GLU A 23 7.41 3.04 2.76
CA GLU A 23 6.65 4.19 3.24
C GLU A 23 6.09 3.91 4.63
N ARG A 24 6.03 4.97 5.43
CA ARG A 24 5.40 4.97 6.76
C ARG A 24 4.23 5.94 6.76
N PHE A 25 3.15 5.57 7.44
CA PHE A 25 1.98 6.42 7.59
C PHE A 25 1.29 6.14 8.93
N ASP A 26 0.73 7.18 9.54
CA ASP A 26 0.03 7.05 10.82
C ASP A 26 -1.45 6.69 10.60
N VAL A 27 -1.90 5.68 11.34
CA VAL A 27 -3.29 5.24 11.38
C VAL A 27 -3.89 5.74 12.70
N PRO A 28 -4.93 6.60 12.67
CA PRO A 28 -5.58 7.10 13.88
C PRO A 28 -6.50 6.04 14.52
N GLU A 29 -6.91 6.31 15.75
CA GLU A 29 -7.90 5.49 16.47
C GLU A 29 -9.23 5.35 15.71
N GLN A 30 -9.95 4.26 16.03
CA GLN A 30 -11.36 4.02 15.66
C GLN A 30 -11.62 3.89 14.16
N LEU A 31 -10.62 3.51 13.37
CA LEU A 31 -10.86 3.08 11.99
C LEU A 31 -11.28 1.61 11.97
N SER A 32 -12.22 1.28 11.09
CA SER A 32 -12.66 -0.10 10.82
C SER A 32 -12.08 -0.64 9.52
N SER A 33 -11.61 0.24 8.65
CA SER A 33 -11.05 -0.15 7.36
C SER A 33 -10.11 0.90 6.78
N LEU A 34 -9.17 0.41 5.98
CA LEU A 34 -8.20 1.19 5.22
C LEU A 34 -8.31 0.82 3.75
N MET A 35 -8.45 1.82 2.89
CA MET A 35 -8.43 1.65 1.44
C MET A 35 -7.17 2.22 0.85
N PHE A 36 -6.52 1.40 0.03
CA PHE A 36 -5.32 1.76 -0.69
C PHE A 36 -5.65 1.89 -2.18
N ARG A 37 -5.14 2.94 -2.80
CA ARG A 37 -5.12 3.09 -4.25
C ARG A 37 -3.67 3.29 -4.68
N LEU A 38 -3.20 2.43 -5.57
CA LEU A 38 -1.88 2.50 -6.21
C LEU A 38 -2.10 2.80 -7.68
N ASP A 39 -1.45 3.85 -8.18
CA ASP A 39 -1.40 4.23 -9.59
C ASP A 39 0.04 4.03 -10.08
N VAL A 40 0.22 2.99 -10.90
CA VAL A 40 1.53 2.55 -11.39
C VAL A 40 1.59 2.83 -12.88
N SER A 41 2.51 3.69 -13.31
CA SER A 41 2.64 4.13 -14.71
C SER A 41 3.62 3.28 -15.50
N ASP A 42 4.86 3.14 -15.00
CA ASP A 42 5.99 2.78 -15.88
C ASP A 42 6.58 1.39 -15.58
N HIS A 43 6.77 1.04 -14.30
CA HIS A 43 7.28 -0.28 -13.92
C HIS A 43 6.37 -0.97 -12.90
N PRO A 44 6.12 -2.27 -13.09
CA PRO A 44 5.24 -3.01 -12.20
C PRO A 44 5.87 -3.13 -10.80
N ILE A 45 5.00 -3.12 -9.80
CA ILE A 45 5.34 -3.53 -8.44
C ILE A 45 5.23 -5.05 -8.40
N ASP A 46 6.34 -5.74 -8.16
CA ASP A 46 6.39 -7.20 -8.05
C ASP A 46 5.62 -7.68 -6.82
N ILE A 47 5.83 -7.02 -5.68
CA ILE A 47 5.12 -7.29 -4.44
C ILE A 47 4.88 -6.00 -3.65
N ALA A 48 3.67 -5.88 -3.09
CA ALA A 48 3.32 -4.87 -2.10
C ALA A 48 2.96 -5.58 -0.78
N LEU A 49 3.65 -5.19 0.28
CA LEU A 49 3.48 -5.71 1.63
C LEU A 49 3.03 -4.58 2.55
N ILE A 50 1.92 -4.80 3.27
CA ILE A 50 1.41 -3.85 4.25
C ILE A 50 1.50 -4.47 5.64
N TYR A 51 2.17 -3.79 6.55
CA TYR A 51 2.28 -4.18 7.96
C TYR A 51 1.56 -3.18 8.86
N ASP A 52 0.89 -3.68 9.89
CA ASP A 52 0.29 -2.82 10.91
C ASP A 52 1.31 -2.33 11.96
N SER A 53 0.84 -1.48 12.87
CA SER A 53 1.65 -0.92 13.97
C SER A 53 2.17 -1.95 14.97
N GLN A 54 1.71 -3.20 14.88
CA GLN A 54 2.20 -4.33 15.65
C GLN A 54 3.09 -5.26 14.82
N TYR A 55 3.49 -4.83 13.61
CA TYR A 55 4.31 -5.56 12.65
C TYR A 55 3.66 -6.84 12.09
N ASN A 56 2.34 -6.96 12.16
CA ASN A 56 1.64 -8.06 11.51
C ASN A 56 1.43 -7.74 10.02
N LEU A 57 1.71 -8.72 9.15
CA LEU A 57 1.42 -8.59 7.72
C LEU A 57 -0.09 -8.63 7.48
N ARG A 58 -0.64 -7.54 6.92
CA ARG A 58 -2.07 -7.31 6.67
C ARG A 58 -2.48 -7.41 5.20
N ALA A 59 -1.57 -7.18 4.26
CA ALA A 59 -1.81 -7.42 2.85
C ALA A 59 -0.53 -7.85 2.15
N GLU A 60 -0.68 -8.81 1.23
CA GLU A 60 0.36 -9.26 0.32
C GLU A 60 -0.23 -9.33 -1.09
N LEU A 61 0.25 -8.48 -1.98
CA LEU A 61 -0.25 -8.35 -3.33
C LEU A 61 0.92 -8.47 -4.30
N THR A 62 0.77 -9.26 -5.34
CA THR A 62 1.83 -9.51 -6.32
C THR A 62 1.45 -9.05 -7.72
N GLY A 63 2.44 -8.67 -8.52
CA GLY A 63 2.27 -8.40 -9.96
C GLY A 63 1.33 -7.23 -10.26
N ILE A 64 1.52 -6.11 -9.58
CA ILE A 64 0.71 -4.90 -9.77
C ILE A 64 1.32 -4.09 -10.92
N SER A 65 0.73 -4.24 -12.11
CA SER A 65 1.21 -3.59 -13.35
C SER A 65 0.38 -2.39 -13.81
N SER A 66 -0.67 -2.04 -13.08
CA SER A 66 -1.55 -0.90 -13.37
C SER A 66 -2.27 -0.46 -12.10
N LYS A 67 -3.33 0.36 -12.23
CA LYS A 67 -4.13 0.84 -11.10
C LYS A 67 -4.64 -0.31 -10.25
N LYS A 68 -4.32 -0.29 -8.96
CA LYS A 68 -4.78 -1.26 -7.98
C LYS A 68 -5.51 -0.56 -6.83
N ARG A 69 -6.72 -1.03 -6.55
CA ARG A 69 -7.48 -0.67 -5.35
C ARG A 69 -7.67 -1.92 -4.49
N PHE A 70 -7.45 -1.80 -3.19
CA PHE A 70 -7.74 -2.86 -2.23
C PHE A 70 -8.09 -2.27 -0.86
N ILE A 71 -8.82 -3.05 -0.06
CA ILE A 71 -9.31 -2.66 1.27
C ILE A 71 -8.87 -3.69 2.29
N ILE A 72 -8.25 -3.23 3.38
CA ILE A 72 -8.00 -3.99 4.61
C ILE A 72 -9.11 -3.59 5.58
N SER A 73 -9.82 -4.56 6.16
CA SER A 73 -11.03 -4.29 6.96
C SER A 73 -11.15 -5.25 8.14
N GLU A 74 -11.85 -4.81 9.18
CA GLU A 74 -12.35 -5.69 10.25
C GLU A 74 -13.48 -6.62 9.77
N ASP A 75 -14.22 -6.20 8.74
CA ASP A 75 -15.32 -6.95 8.14
C ASP A 75 -14.85 -7.72 6.89
N GLU A 76 -15.04 -9.04 6.92
CA GLU A 76 -14.73 -9.95 5.83
C GLU A 76 -15.52 -9.65 4.55
N MET A 77 -16.75 -9.14 4.66
CA MET A 77 -17.59 -8.80 3.51
C MET A 77 -17.04 -7.60 2.71
N ILE A 78 -16.19 -6.80 3.35
CA ILE A 78 -15.61 -5.56 2.78
C ILE A 78 -14.14 -5.79 2.37
N ALA A 79 -13.43 -6.65 3.10
CA ALA A 79 -12.02 -6.91 2.89
C ALA A 79 -11.76 -7.44 1.47
N SER A 80 -10.70 -6.92 0.84
CA SER A 80 -10.28 -7.38 -0.48
C SER A 80 -9.54 -8.71 -0.40
N LYS A 81 -9.66 -9.54 -1.44
CA LYS A 81 -8.85 -10.76 -1.59
C LYS A 81 -7.35 -10.42 -1.52
N GLY A 82 -6.59 -11.21 -0.75
CA GLY A 82 -5.16 -10.98 -0.50
C GLY A 82 -4.87 -10.08 0.71
N THR A 83 -5.90 -9.72 1.48
CA THR A 83 -5.77 -9.01 2.76
C THR A 83 -6.19 -9.91 3.93
N LYS A 84 -5.73 -9.58 5.14
CA LYS A 84 -6.12 -10.25 6.37
C LYS A 84 -7.12 -9.41 7.16
N VAL A 85 -8.27 -10.03 7.42
CA VAL A 85 -9.34 -9.48 8.26
C VAL A 85 -8.88 -9.41 9.71
N GLY A 86 -9.27 -8.34 10.40
CA GLY A 86 -9.02 -8.16 11.83
C GLY A 86 -8.98 -6.69 12.21
N THR A 87 -8.87 -6.41 13.52
CA THR A 87 -8.83 -5.05 14.06
C THR A 87 -7.85 -4.15 13.33
N ILE A 88 -8.20 -2.88 13.14
CA ILE A 88 -7.27 -1.87 12.59
C ILE A 88 -6.63 -1.12 13.76
N PRO A 89 -5.45 -1.55 14.26
CA PRO A 89 -4.80 -0.84 15.35
C PRO A 89 -4.31 0.53 14.90
N GLU A 90 -4.42 1.50 15.79
CA GLU A 90 -3.78 2.81 15.62
C GLU A 90 -2.25 2.72 15.64
N GLY A 91 -1.57 3.77 15.19
CA GLY A 91 -0.11 3.93 15.22
C GLY A 91 0.52 3.92 13.83
N GLU A 92 1.84 3.83 13.79
CA GLU A 92 2.62 3.86 12.54
C GLU A 92 2.50 2.52 11.79
N TRP A 93 2.00 2.54 10.56
CA TRP A 93 1.94 1.40 9.66
C TRP A 93 3.00 1.52 8.56
N LEU A 94 3.36 0.38 7.96
CA LEU A 94 4.39 0.30 6.94
C LEU A 94 3.84 -0.26 5.63
N MET A 95 4.24 0.35 4.51
CA MET A 95 4.04 -0.18 3.16
C MET A 95 5.40 -0.39 2.50
N ALA A 96 5.72 -1.64 2.16
CA ALA A 96 6.91 -1.99 1.41
C ALA A 96 6.55 -2.42 -0.01
N LEU A 97 7.13 -1.76 -1.02
CA LEU A 97 6.91 -2.02 -2.44
C LEU A 97 8.20 -2.51 -3.08
N GLN A 98 8.19 -3.72 -3.61
CA GLN A 98 9.28 -4.23 -4.44
C GLN A 98 9.00 -3.86 -5.90
N ILE A 99 9.97 -3.22 -6.55
CA ILE A 99 9.84 -2.80 -7.94
C ILE A 99 10.65 -3.73 -8.83
N ALA A 100 10.00 -4.21 -9.89
CA ALA A 100 10.56 -5.17 -10.81
C ALA A 100 11.58 -4.52 -11.75
N GLY A 101 12.75 -5.13 -11.85
CA GLY A 101 13.73 -4.85 -12.91
C GLY A 101 14.56 -3.59 -12.70
N LYS A 102 15.43 -3.34 -13.70
CA LYS A 102 16.15 -2.06 -13.85
C LYS A 102 15.21 -1.11 -14.58
N PRO A 103 14.75 -0.02 -13.97
CA PRO A 103 14.05 1.02 -14.71
C PRO A 103 14.89 1.41 -15.92
N GLN A 104 14.36 1.15 -17.12
CA GLN A 104 15.05 1.52 -18.38
C GLN A 104 15.08 3.03 -18.54
N ASP A 105 14.07 3.69 -17.99
CA ASP A 105 14.00 5.12 -17.78
C ASP A 105 14.42 5.42 -16.34
N LYS A 106 15.25 6.43 -16.15
CA LYS A 106 15.87 6.77 -14.87
C LYS A 106 14.89 7.05 -13.73
N HIS A 107 13.59 7.13 -14.00
CA HIS A 107 12.55 7.53 -13.06
C HIS A 107 11.43 6.49 -13.05
N TRP A 108 11.18 5.92 -11.88
CA TRP A 108 9.92 5.23 -11.59
C TRP A 108 9.04 6.15 -10.76
N ALA A 109 7.79 6.33 -11.17
CA ALA A 109 6.79 7.03 -10.39
C ALA A 109 5.68 6.07 -9.95
N CYS A 110 5.27 6.15 -8.69
CA CYS A 110 4.00 5.60 -8.25
C CYS A 110 3.31 6.59 -7.35
N ARG A 111 2.08 6.91 -7.72
CA ARG A 111 1.19 7.67 -6.85
C ARG A 111 0.37 6.71 -6.03
N TYR A 112 0.32 6.96 -4.73
CA TYR A 112 -0.55 6.21 -3.85
C TYR A 112 -1.41 7.12 -2.97
N THR A 113 -2.59 6.61 -2.63
CA THR A 113 -3.51 7.25 -1.67
C THR A 113 -3.97 6.21 -0.66
N ILE A 114 -4.04 6.62 0.60
CA ILE A 114 -4.56 5.82 1.71
C ILE A 114 -5.71 6.59 2.35
N GLU A 115 -6.86 5.94 2.43
CA GLU A 115 -8.06 6.47 3.06
C GLU A 115 -8.50 5.56 4.21
N GLY A 116 -8.80 6.14 5.37
CA GLY A 116 -9.37 5.46 6.53
C GLY A 116 -10.87 5.70 6.65
N PHE A 117 -11.60 4.67 7.07
CA PHE A 117 -13.05 4.69 7.26
C PHE A 117 -13.39 4.22 8.68
N ARG A 118 -14.34 4.88 9.32
CA ARG A 118 -14.94 4.40 10.57
C ARG A 118 -16.11 3.48 10.25
N SER A 119 -16.54 2.68 11.22
CA SER A 119 -17.66 1.73 11.02
C SER A 119 -18.93 2.42 10.53
N ASP A 120 -19.16 3.67 10.96
CA ASP A 120 -20.34 4.46 10.62
C ASP A 120 -20.26 5.11 9.22
N ASP A 121 -19.09 5.09 8.57
CA ASP A 121 -18.85 5.71 7.26
C ASP A 121 -19.15 4.76 6.08
N ILE A 122 -19.45 3.48 6.36
CA ILE A 122 -19.66 2.44 5.34
C ILE A 122 -21.17 2.28 5.08
N ILE A 123 -21.67 2.98 4.05
CA ILE A 123 -23.02 2.83 3.48
C ILE A 123 -22.91 2.32 2.04
#